data_AF-W2KMQ0-F1
#
_entry.id   AF-W2KMQ0-F1
#
_cell.length_a   1.000
_cell.length_b   1.000
_cell.length_c   1.000
_cell.angle_alpha   90.00
_cell.angle_beta   90.00
_cell.angle_gamma   90.00
#
_symmetry.space_group_name_H-M   'P 1'
#
loop_
_entity.id
_entity.type
_entity.pdbx_description
1 polymer ?
#
loop_
_entity_poly.entity_id
_entity_poly.type
_entity_poly.pdbx_seq_one_letter_code
_entity_poly.pdbx_strand_id
1 'polypeptide(L)'
;MEKWPAWAEAAELREVAGATNYWVLTMSAIAGIVIWVVTTPLRNVSWALLDNVVDNGRAVYFFVYTCGDRYLDAARNPNALSLPPLEYACALISLAFLIPIAVLQDYEVRFGITGRLCLRWCEAFHHSCCLFVPDAVQLLWVSTCKYARATGEATVAVIERTGDFLMGIYLAVSLMLSLLVYLPRLVYESVEGILGGPLSIVLVVFMVDVYFEFVWESCYWSVTVLVVGCYSHGLRYYWTCRPSRRTGLGSNVKKGGLDSLDA
;
A
#
# COMPACT_ATOMS: atom_id res chain seq x y z
N MET A 1 -42.92 -88.61 -7.93
CA MET A 1 -43.00 -88.76 -6.46
C MET A 1 -41.74 -88.13 -5.84
N GLU A 2 -41.37 -86.90 -6.23
CA GLU A 2 -40.01 -86.33 -5.98
C GLU A 2 -40.01 -84.91 -5.38
N LYS A 3 -41.18 -84.28 -5.17
CA LYS A 3 -41.24 -82.90 -4.64
C LYS A 3 -41.10 -82.83 -3.11
N TRP A 4 -41.48 -83.88 -2.39
CA TRP A 4 -41.46 -83.95 -0.93
C TRP A 4 -40.08 -83.73 -0.26
N PRO A 5 -38.95 -84.28 -0.77
CA PRO A 5 -37.65 -84.04 -0.15
C PRO A 5 -37.20 -82.58 -0.24
N ALA A 6 -37.49 -81.89 -1.36
CA ALA A 6 -37.10 -80.48 -1.52
C ALA A 6 -37.86 -79.52 -0.58
N TRP A 7 -39.12 -79.82 -0.24
CA TRP A 7 -39.88 -79.01 0.73
C TRP A 7 -39.45 -79.28 2.17
N ALA A 8 -39.07 -80.52 2.49
CA ALA A 8 -38.51 -80.86 3.80
C ALA A 8 -37.15 -80.19 4.01
N GLU A 9 -36.25 -80.25 3.02
CA GLU A 9 -34.96 -79.56 3.07
C GLU A 9 -35.11 -78.04 3.14
N ALA A 10 -36.06 -77.44 2.39
CA ALA A 10 -36.33 -76.01 2.47
C ALA A 10 -36.93 -75.57 3.83
N ALA A 11 -37.74 -76.43 4.46
CA ALA A 11 -38.29 -76.18 5.79
C ALA A 11 -37.20 -76.28 6.87
N GLU A 12 -36.34 -77.30 6.81
CA GLU A 12 -35.21 -77.43 7.72
C GLU A 12 -34.19 -76.30 7.53
N LEU A 13 -33.87 -75.90 6.30
CA LEU A 13 -33.01 -74.75 6.04
C LEU A 13 -33.62 -73.44 6.58
N ARG A 14 -34.94 -73.28 6.55
CA ARG A 14 -35.64 -72.10 7.09
C ARG A 14 -35.67 -72.10 8.62
N GLU A 15 -35.84 -73.26 9.26
CA GLU A 15 -35.74 -73.38 10.72
C GLU A 15 -34.29 -73.19 11.21
N VAL A 16 -33.31 -73.77 10.51
CA VAL A 16 -31.88 -73.57 10.80
C VAL A 16 -31.47 -72.12 10.56
N ALA A 17 -31.98 -71.46 9.52
CA ALA A 17 -31.76 -70.04 9.26
C ALA A 17 -32.45 -69.14 10.32
N GLY A 18 -33.65 -69.50 10.76
CA GLY A 18 -34.36 -68.81 11.84
C GLY A 18 -33.63 -68.95 13.19
N ALA A 19 -33.15 -70.15 13.49
CA ALA A 19 -32.38 -70.45 14.69
C ALA A 19 -31.02 -69.74 14.68
N THR A 20 -30.28 -69.77 13.57
CA THR A 20 -29.00 -69.05 13.43
C THR A 20 -29.19 -67.53 13.57
N ASN A 21 -30.24 -66.95 12.99
CA ASN A 21 -30.57 -65.53 13.19
C ASN A 21 -30.91 -65.19 14.65
N TYR A 22 -31.62 -66.08 15.36
CA TYR A 22 -31.93 -65.89 16.78
C TYR A 22 -30.66 -65.94 17.66
N TRP A 23 -29.76 -66.89 17.40
CA TRP A 23 -28.46 -66.98 18.09
C TRP A 23 -27.57 -65.77 17.79
N VAL A 24 -27.59 -65.25 16.56
CA VAL A 24 -26.85 -64.04 16.18
C VAL A 24 -27.40 -62.80 16.89
N LEU A 25 -28.72 -62.66 17.01
CA LEU A 25 -29.37 -61.55 17.73
C LEU A 25 -29.11 -61.60 19.24
N THR A 26 -29.15 -62.80 19.83
CA THR A 26 -28.86 -62.96 21.28
C THR A 26 -27.39 -62.71 21.59
N MET A 27 -26.46 -63.22 20.76
CA MET A 27 -25.03 -62.94 20.94
C MET A 27 -24.68 -61.48 20.69
N SER A 28 -25.33 -60.79 19.73
CA SER A 28 -25.13 -59.35 19.53
C SER A 28 -25.71 -58.51 20.67
N ALA A 29 -26.85 -58.93 21.25
CA ALA A 29 -27.40 -58.30 22.44
C ALA A 29 -26.49 -58.45 23.66
N ILE A 30 -25.95 -59.66 23.90
CA ILE A 30 -24.99 -59.91 24.99
C ILE A 30 -23.71 -59.09 24.76
N ALA A 31 -23.17 -59.09 23.55
CA ALA A 31 -22.00 -58.28 23.21
C ALA A 31 -22.28 -56.78 23.41
N GLY A 32 -23.45 -56.29 23.01
CA GLY A 32 -23.89 -54.92 23.24
C GLY A 32 -23.97 -54.56 24.73
N ILE A 33 -24.53 -55.45 25.57
CA ILE A 33 -24.58 -55.25 27.02
C ILE A 33 -23.18 -55.26 27.62
N VAL A 34 -22.31 -56.19 27.22
CA VAL A 34 -20.92 -56.26 27.71
C VAL A 34 -20.15 -55.00 27.30
N ILE A 35 -20.22 -54.59 26.03
CA ILE A 35 -19.62 -53.35 25.52
C ILE A 35 -20.19 -52.14 26.28
N TRP A 36 -21.49 -52.11 26.54
CA TRP A 36 -22.14 -51.04 27.27
C TRP A 36 -21.64 -50.95 28.71
N VAL A 37 -21.50 -52.07 29.41
CA VAL A 37 -20.97 -52.12 30.78
C VAL A 37 -19.49 -51.70 30.80
N VAL A 38 -18.67 -52.23 29.88
CA VAL A 38 -17.24 -51.88 29.76
C VAL A 38 -17.03 -50.41 29.44
N THR A 39 -17.90 -49.80 28.63
CA THR A 39 -17.85 -48.36 28.30
C THR A 39 -18.50 -47.47 29.36
N THR A 40 -19.16 -48.02 30.38
CA THR A 40 -19.79 -47.24 31.48
C THR A 40 -18.80 -46.36 32.23
N PRO A 41 -17.63 -46.84 32.70
CA PRO A 41 -16.64 -45.97 33.35
C PRO A 41 -16.16 -44.85 32.41
N LEU A 42 -15.94 -45.15 31.12
CA LEU A 42 -15.55 -44.14 30.13
C LEU A 42 -16.64 -43.07 29.96
N ARG A 43 -17.90 -43.47 29.83
CA ARG A 43 -19.02 -42.52 29.75
C ARG A 43 -19.15 -41.66 31.00
N ASN A 44 -18.93 -42.23 32.19
CA ASN A 44 -19.01 -41.47 33.44
C ASN A 44 -17.91 -40.42 33.54
N VAL A 45 -16.68 -40.76 33.14
CA VAL A 45 -15.58 -39.78 33.02
C VAL A 45 -15.90 -38.73 31.97
N SER A 46 -16.46 -39.11 30.82
CA SER A 46 -16.88 -38.15 29.79
C SER A 46 -17.94 -37.18 30.30
N TRP A 47 -18.95 -37.65 31.05
CA TRP A 47 -19.96 -36.76 31.65
C TRP A 47 -19.35 -35.83 32.69
N ALA A 48 -18.50 -36.34 33.57
CA ALA A 48 -17.81 -35.51 34.56
C ALA A 48 -16.88 -34.47 33.91
N LEU A 49 -16.23 -34.81 32.80
CA LEU A 49 -15.42 -33.87 32.03
C LEU A 49 -16.31 -32.83 31.35
N LEU A 50 -17.42 -33.26 30.75
CA LEU A 50 -18.38 -32.35 30.12
C LEU A 50 -18.95 -31.36 31.13
N ASP A 51 -19.36 -31.81 32.31
CA ASP A 51 -19.86 -30.96 33.40
C ASP A 51 -18.80 -29.95 33.85
N ASN A 52 -17.56 -30.41 34.07
CA ASN A 52 -16.46 -29.51 34.39
C ASN A 52 -16.18 -28.49 33.27
N VAL A 53 -16.24 -28.90 32.00
CA VAL A 53 -16.04 -27.99 30.86
C VAL A 53 -17.19 -26.97 30.78
N VAL A 54 -18.42 -27.38 31.02
CA VAL A 54 -19.59 -26.50 31.04
C VAL A 54 -19.51 -25.50 32.19
N ASP A 55 -19.13 -25.95 33.38
CA ASP A 55 -19.00 -25.07 34.55
C ASP A 55 -17.85 -24.07 34.38
N ASN A 56 -16.69 -24.52 33.92
CA ASN A 56 -15.57 -23.63 33.58
C ASN A 56 -15.93 -22.68 32.43
N GLY A 57 -16.63 -23.17 31.40
CA GLY A 57 -17.10 -22.37 30.29
C GLY A 57 -18.08 -21.28 30.70
N ARG A 58 -18.99 -21.58 31.64
CA ARG A 58 -19.90 -20.58 32.25
C ARG A 58 -19.14 -19.52 33.03
N ALA A 59 -18.10 -19.90 33.79
CA ALA A 59 -17.28 -18.95 34.52
C ALA A 59 -16.51 -18.00 33.57
N VAL A 60 -15.92 -18.54 32.50
CA VAL A 60 -15.24 -17.75 31.47
C VAL A 60 -16.21 -16.85 30.71
N TYR A 61 -17.38 -17.38 30.33
CA TYR A 61 -18.42 -16.59 29.67
C TYR A 61 -18.89 -15.43 30.53
N PHE A 62 -19.18 -15.68 31.82
CA PHE A 62 -19.55 -14.64 32.77
C PHE A 62 -18.46 -13.57 32.88
N PHE A 63 -17.19 -13.99 32.98
CA PHE A 63 -16.06 -13.07 33.02
C PHE A 63 -15.98 -12.15 31.79
N VAL A 64 -15.99 -12.74 30.60
CA VAL A 64 -15.90 -11.99 29.33
C VAL A 64 -17.09 -11.07 29.15
N TYR A 65 -18.29 -11.56 29.45
CA TYR A 65 -19.53 -10.78 29.36
C TYR A 65 -19.49 -9.56 30.30
N THR A 66 -19.18 -9.76 31.58
CA THR A 66 -19.12 -8.67 32.57
C THR A 66 -18.01 -7.67 32.26
N CYS A 67 -16.86 -8.12 31.75
CA CYS A 67 -15.79 -7.23 31.29
C CYS A 67 -16.26 -6.40 30.09
N GLY A 68 -16.89 -7.03 29.10
CA GLY A 68 -17.39 -6.36 27.90
C GLY A 68 -18.47 -5.34 28.21
N ASP A 69 -19.40 -5.68 29.09
CA ASP A 69 -20.49 -4.79 29.52
C ASP A 69 -19.95 -3.53 30.20
N ARG A 70 -19.09 -3.70 31.22
CA ARG A 70 -18.42 -2.57 31.90
C ARG A 70 -17.53 -1.76 30.96
N TYR A 71 -16.91 -2.40 29.97
CA TYR A 71 -16.09 -1.72 28.96
C TYR A 71 -16.94 -0.84 28.04
N LEU A 72 -18.04 -1.37 27.53
CA LEU A 72 -18.94 -0.61 26.67
C LEU A 72 -19.61 0.54 27.43
N ASP A 73 -19.96 0.34 28.71
CA ASP A 73 -20.51 1.39 29.56
C ASP A 73 -19.48 2.52 29.80
N ALA A 74 -18.23 2.17 30.14
CA ALA A 74 -17.15 3.14 30.30
C ALA A 74 -16.78 3.86 28.99
N ALA A 75 -16.78 3.15 27.86
CA ALA A 75 -16.47 3.72 26.55
C ALA A 75 -17.56 4.68 26.05
N ARG A 76 -18.83 4.42 26.38
CA ARG A 76 -19.98 5.27 26.03
C ARG A 76 -20.23 6.42 27.00
N ASN A 77 -19.40 6.54 28.05
CA ASN A 77 -19.53 7.62 29.01
C ASN A 77 -19.37 8.98 28.30
N PRO A 78 -20.31 9.94 28.49
CA PRO A 78 -20.22 11.27 27.88
C PRO A 78 -18.92 12.00 28.22
N ASN A 79 -18.31 11.71 29.38
CA ASN A 79 -17.02 12.26 29.77
C ASN A 79 -15.84 11.65 29.00
N ALA A 80 -15.97 10.46 28.44
CA ALA A 80 -14.94 9.84 27.60
C ALA A 80 -15.02 10.36 26.15
N LEU A 81 -16.24 10.57 25.65
CA LEU A 81 -16.51 11.09 24.30
C LEU A 81 -16.10 12.55 24.10
N SER A 82 -15.93 13.32 25.18
CA SER A 82 -15.49 14.72 25.11
C SER A 82 -13.97 14.89 25.01
N LEU A 83 -13.18 13.82 25.13
CA LEU A 83 -11.72 13.89 25.04
C LEU A 83 -11.22 14.02 23.59
N PRO A 84 -10.04 14.62 23.38
CA PRO A 84 -9.33 14.56 22.11
C PRO A 84 -9.15 13.11 21.63
N PRO A 85 -9.17 12.84 20.31
CA PRO A 85 -9.22 11.47 19.77
C PRO A 85 -8.00 10.62 20.17
N LEU A 86 -6.84 11.24 20.36
CA LEU A 86 -5.63 10.55 20.82
C LEU A 86 -5.73 10.14 22.29
N GLU A 87 -6.19 11.05 23.15
CA GLU A 87 -6.35 10.80 24.58
C GLU A 87 -7.48 9.80 24.83
N TYR A 88 -8.55 9.86 24.02
CA TYR A 88 -9.63 8.88 24.03
C TYR A 88 -9.13 7.47 23.66
N ALA A 89 -8.29 7.33 22.62
CA ALA A 89 -7.70 6.04 22.25
C ALA A 89 -6.83 5.47 23.38
N CYS A 90 -6.00 6.31 24.00
CA CYS A 90 -5.20 5.91 25.17
C CYS A 90 -6.08 5.51 26.37
N ALA A 91 -7.17 6.24 26.62
CA ALA A 91 -8.12 5.93 27.68
C ALA A 91 -8.85 4.59 27.41
N LEU A 92 -9.27 4.32 26.17
CA LEU A 92 -9.89 3.06 25.79
C LEU A 92 -8.92 1.87 25.93
N ILE A 93 -7.67 2.04 25.52
CA ILE A 93 -6.64 1.01 25.70
C ILE A 93 -6.41 0.75 27.19
N SER A 94 -6.32 1.79 28.00
CA SER A 94 -6.16 1.67 29.45
C SER A 94 -7.36 0.99 30.11
N LEU A 95 -8.58 1.34 29.71
CA LEU A 95 -9.83 0.73 30.18
C LEU A 95 -9.92 -0.76 29.81
N ALA A 96 -9.43 -1.15 28.63
CA ALA A 96 -9.41 -2.54 28.21
C ALA A 96 -8.57 -3.43 29.15
N PHE A 97 -7.61 -2.85 29.88
CA PHE A 97 -6.82 -3.55 30.89
C PHE A 97 -7.33 -3.34 32.33
N LEU A 98 -7.77 -2.13 32.69
CA LEU A 98 -8.29 -1.84 34.04
C LEU A 98 -9.58 -2.61 34.36
N ILE A 99 -10.46 -2.79 33.37
CA ILE A 99 -11.78 -3.41 33.59
C ILE A 99 -11.67 -4.90 33.91
N PRO A 100 -10.89 -5.72 33.18
CA PRO A 100 -10.59 -7.09 33.58
C PRO A 100 -9.99 -7.22 34.98
N ILE A 101 -9.08 -6.31 35.36
CA ILE A 101 -8.48 -6.28 36.71
C ILE A 101 -9.55 -6.00 37.76
N ALA A 102 -10.41 -5.00 37.56
CA ALA A 102 -11.49 -4.66 38.47
C ALA A 102 -12.52 -5.79 38.62
N VAL A 103 -12.89 -6.46 37.53
CA VAL A 103 -13.81 -7.62 37.56
C VAL A 103 -13.16 -8.81 38.29
N LEU A 104 -11.87 -9.07 38.08
CA LEU A 104 -11.15 -10.12 38.81
C LEU A 104 -11.08 -9.83 40.32
N GLN A 105 -10.95 -8.55 40.72
CA GLN A 105 -10.98 -8.12 42.12
C GLN A 105 -12.37 -8.25 42.74
N ASP A 106 -13.41 -7.74 42.07
CA ASP A 106 -14.79 -7.77 42.57
C ASP A 106 -15.33 -9.21 42.76
N TYR A 107 -14.89 -10.13 41.91
CA TYR A 107 -15.35 -11.53 41.91
C TYR A 107 -14.29 -12.52 42.40
N GLU A 108 -13.36 -12.10 43.26
CA GLU A 108 -12.26 -12.95 43.76
C GLU A 108 -12.78 -14.27 44.35
N VAL A 109 -13.88 -14.21 45.13
CA VAL A 109 -14.50 -15.38 45.78
C VAL A 109 -14.99 -16.43 44.76
N ARG A 110 -15.37 -15.99 43.55
CA ARG A 110 -15.92 -16.86 42.49
C ARG A 110 -14.83 -17.52 41.64
N PHE A 111 -13.71 -16.84 41.40
CA PHE A 111 -12.61 -17.36 40.57
C PHE A 111 -11.46 -18.00 41.38
N GLY A 112 -11.42 -17.78 42.70
CA GLY A 112 -10.49 -18.43 43.61
C GLY A 112 -9.01 -18.24 43.22
N ILE A 113 -8.24 -19.32 43.25
CA ILE A 113 -6.78 -19.30 42.97
C ILE A 113 -6.50 -18.90 41.52
N THR A 114 -7.30 -19.40 40.57
CA THR A 114 -7.15 -19.11 39.13
C THR A 114 -7.37 -17.63 38.84
N GLY A 115 -8.36 -17.01 39.49
CA GLY A 115 -8.61 -15.57 39.39
C GLY A 115 -7.43 -14.73 39.92
N ARG A 116 -6.87 -15.09 41.07
CA ARG A 116 -5.69 -14.39 41.62
C ARG A 116 -4.45 -14.50 40.74
N LEU A 117 -4.23 -15.66 40.12
CA LEU A 117 -3.13 -15.83 39.17
C LEU A 117 -3.36 -14.95 37.93
N CYS A 118 -4.56 -14.98 37.38
CA CYS A 118 -4.95 -14.19 36.22
C CYS A 118 -4.84 -12.68 36.50
N LEU A 119 -5.18 -12.23 37.72
CA LEU A 119 -5.03 -10.84 38.15
C LEU A 119 -3.57 -10.40 38.12
N ARG A 120 -2.64 -11.19 38.70
CA ARG A 120 -1.21 -10.87 38.68
C ARG A 120 -0.64 -10.83 37.26
N TRP A 121 -1.10 -11.73 36.39
CA TRP A 121 -0.75 -11.71 34.97
C TRP A 121 -1.30 -10.47 34.26
N CYS A 122 -2.56 -10.09 34.51
CA CYS A 122 -3.16 -8.88 33.95
C CYS A 122 -2.48 -7.61 34.46
N GLU A 123 -2.09 -7.55 35.74
CA GLU A 123 -1.37 -6.42 36.33
C GLU A 123 0.03 -6.27 35.73
N ALA A 124 0.77 -7.38 35.59
CA ALA A 124 2.06 -7.39 34.92
C ALA A 124 1.95 -6.97 33.43
N PHE A 125 0.91 -7.45 32.75
CA PHE A 125 0.65 -7.12 31.35
C PHE A 125 0.22 -5.66 31.18
N HIS A 126 -0.58 -5.12 32.10
CA HIS A 126 -0.93 -3.70 32.13
C HIS A 126 0.30 -2.83 32.31
N HIS A 127 1.19 -3.15 33.26
CA HIS A 127 2.45 -2.43 33.45
C HIS A 127 3.34 -2.49 32.20
N SER A 128 3.44 -3.65 31.54
CA SER A 128 4.19 -3.78 30.30
C SER A 128 3.56 -2.96 29.17
N CYS A 129 2.25 -3.10 28.92
CA CYS A 129 1.63 -2.47 27.76
C CYS A 129 1.38 -0.97 27.93
N CYS A 130 1.00 -0.50 29.12
CA CYS A 130 0.65 0.91 29.32
C CYS A 130 1.85 1.80 29.64
N LEU A 131 2.98 1.26 30.13
CA LEU A 131 4.19 2.05 30.39
C LEU A 131 5.28 1.84 29.33
N PHE A 132 5.52 0.60 28.87
CA PHE A 132 6.62 0.31 27.94
C PHE A 132 6.30 0.71 26.50
N VAL A 133 5.06 0.50 26.05
CA VAL A 133 4.65 0.82 24.67
C VAL A 133 4.74 2.32 24.37
N PRO A 134 4.19 3.25 25.19
CA PRO A 134 4.32 4.67 24.87
C PRO A 134 5.78 5.15 24.89
N ASP A 135 6.61 4.64 25.81
CA ASP A 135 8.02 5.00 25.89
C ASP A 135 8.81 4.48 24.68
N ALA A 136 8.60 3.21 24.30
CA ALA A 136 9.21 2.62 23.11
C ALA A 136 8.75 3.32 21.83
N VAL A 137 7.47 3.65 21.70
CA VAL A 137 6.91 4.39 20.56
C VAL A 137 7.50 5.79 20.51
N GLN A 138 7.64 6.48 21.64
CA GLN A 138 8.23 7.82 21.69
C GLN A 138 9.71 7.80 21.28
N LEU A 139 10.50 6.82 21.76
CA LEU A 139 11.89 6.65 21.37
C LEU A 139 12.02 6.32 19.87
N LEU A 140 11.17 5.43 19.37
CA LEU A 140 11.13 5.06 17.96
C LEU A 140 10.74 6.27 17.09
N TRP A 141 9.76 7.06 17.53
CA TRP A 141 9.29 8.24 16.84
C TRP A 141 10.37 9.32 16.76
N VAL A 142 11.00 9.66 17.89
CA VAL A 142 12.10 10.64 17.93
C VAL A 142 13.26 10.21 17.05
N SER A 143 13.60 8.91 17.05
CA SER A 143 14.61 8.36 16.14
C SER A 143 14.18 8.51 14.67
N THR A 144 12.96 8.12 14.34
CA THR A 144 12.40 8.19 12.98
C THR A 144 12.37 9.63 12.47
N CYS A 145 11.98 10.60 13.30
CA CYS A 145 11.99 12.02 12.95
C CYS A 145 13.41 12.54 12.66
N LYS A 146 14.42 12.11 13.45
CA LYS A 146 15.82 12.46 13.19
C LYS A 146 16.30 11.90 11.85
N TYR A 147 15.99 10.64 11.55
CA TYR A 147 16.31 10.04 10.27
C TYR A 147 15.58 10.72 9.10
N ALA A 148 14.28 10.98 9.24
CA ALA A 148 13.49 11.65 8.22
C ALA A 148 14.03 13.06 7.91
N ARG A 149 14.41 13.82 8.95
CA ARG A 149 15.04 15.13 8.79
C ARG A 149 16.38 15.03 8.08
N ALA A 150 17.23 14.09 8.48
CA ALA A 150 18.52 13.85 7.82
C ALA A 150 18.36 13.45 6.35
N THR A 151 17.36 12.62 6.03
CA THR A 151 17.04 12.27 4.64
C THR A 151 16.51 13.47 3.86
N GLY A 152 15.69 14.32 4.47
CA GLY A 152 15.23 15.58 3.87
C GLY A 152 16.39 16.49 3.50
N GLU A 153 17.30 16.74 4.44
CA GLU A 153 18.49 17.57 4.22
C GLU A 153 19.40 16.98 3.11
N ALA A 154 19.58 15.65 3.09
CA ALA A 154 20.33 14.98 2.03
C ALA A 154 19.64 15.08 0.64
N THR A 155 18.31 14.94 0.58
CA THR A 155 17.57 15.04 -0.69
C THR A 155 17.62 16.44 -1.29
N VAL A 156 17.52 17.50 -0.48
CA VAL A 156 17.64 18.88 -0.95
C VAL A 156 19.02 19.12 -1.57
N ALA A 157 20.09 18.63 -0.92
CA ALA A 157 21.45 18.75 -1.44
C ALA A 157 21.72 17.91 -2.71
N VAL A 158 20.94 16.87 -2.96
CA VAL A 158 20.98 16.09 -4.21
C VAL A 158 20.20 16.80 -5.32
N ILE A 159 19.04 17.38 -5.00
CA ILE A 159 18.20 18.14 -5.95
C ILE A 159 18.96 19.35 -6.48
N GLU A 160 19.65 20.11 -5.62
CA GLU A 160 20.45 21.27 -6.04
C GLU A 160 21.55 20.86 -7.04
N ARG A 161 22.32 19.80 -6.72
CA ARG A 161 23.37 19.27 -7.62
C ARG A 161 22.81 18.69 -8.93
N THR A 162 21.61 18.10 -8.88
CA THR A 162 20.95 17.55 -10.07
C THR A 162 20.37 18.65 -10.94
N GLY A 163 19.89 19.75 -10.32
CA GLY A 163 19.37 20.92 -11.01
C GLY A 163 20.43 21.60 -11.88
N ASP A 164 21.65 21.79 -11.34
CA ASP A 164 22.78 22.34 -12.08
C ASP A 164 23.20 21.44 -13.25
N PHE A 165 23.19 20.12 -13.03
CA PHE A 165 23.50 19.15 -14.08
C PHE A 165 22.45 19.15 -15.20
N LEU A 166 21.16 19.20 -14.83
CA LEU A 166 20.05 19.26 -15.78
C LEU A 166 20.06 20.56 -16.58
N MET A 167 20.34 21.69 -15.92
CA MET A 167 20.50 22.99 -16.57
C MET A 167 21.71 23.00 -17.50
N GLY A 168 22.83 22.39 -17.08
CA GLY A 168 24.01 22.21 -17.92
C GLY A 168 23.73 21.39 -19.18
N ILE A 169 23.04 20.25 -19.05
CA ILE A 169 22.60 19.44 -20.19
C ILE A 169 21.67 20.23 -21.10
N TYR A 170 20.68 20.93 -20.53
CA TYR A 170 19.73 21.73 -21.29
C TYR A 170 20.46 22.82 -22.11
N LEU A 171 21.42 23.51 -21.51
CA LEU A 171 22.25 24.50 -22.18
C LEU A 171 23.11 23.86 -23.28
N ALA A 172 23.75 22.72 -23.02
CA ALA A 172 24.57 22.01 -24.00
C ALA A 172 23.74 21.54 -25.21
N VAL A 173 22.55 20.97 -24.98
CA VAL A 173 21.62 20.57 -26.05
C VAL A 173 21.14 21.78 -26.84
N SER A 174 20.77 22.87 -26.16
CA SER A 174 20.35 24.11 -26.82
C SER A 174 21.47 24.72 -27.67
N LEU A 175 22.72 24.64 -27.20
CA LEU A 175 23.89 25.12 -27.92
C LEU A 175 24.20 24.24 -29.13
N MET A 176 24.15 22.91 -28.99
CA MET A 176 24.30 21.97 -30.10
C MET A 176 23.20 22.15 -31.16
N LEU A 177 21.96 22.33 -30.73
CA LEU A 177 20.83 22.61 -31.62
C LEU A 177 21.02 23.94 -32.35
N SER A 178 21.47 24.98 -31.63
CA SER A 178 21.79 26.27 -32.23
C SER A 178 22.90 26.13 -33.27
N LEU A 179 23.99 25.45 -32.92
CA LEU A 179 25.11 25.20 -33.84
C LEU A 179 24.64 24.46 -35.09
N LEU A 180 23.82 23.43 -34.94
CA LEU A 180 23.27 22.63 -36.04
C LEU A 180 22.38 23.43 -36.98
N VAL A 181 21.68 24.45 -36.50
CA VAL A 181 20.83 25.34 -37.34
C VAL A 181 21.64 26.49 -37.95
N TYR A 182 22.57 27.08 -37.20
CA TYR A 182 23.33 28.25 -37.66
C TYR A 182 24.51 27.90 -38.57
N LEU A 183 25.19 26.75 -38.39
CA LEU A 183 26.30 26.34 -39.26
C LEU A 183 25.87 26.18 -40.72
N PRO A 184 24.81 25.41 -41.06
CA PRO A 184 24.35 25.27 -42.44
C PRO A 184 23.94 26.61 -43.05
N ARG A 185 23.34 27.49 -42.25
CA ARG A 185 22.98 28.84 -42.68
C ARG A 185 24.21 29.69 -42.99
N LEU A 186 25.23 29.67 -42.13
CA LEU A 186 26.46 30.44 -42.34
C LEU A 186 27.20 29.97 -43.60
N VAL A 187 27.30 28.64 -43.78
CA VAL A 187 27.88 28.04 -44.99
C VAL A 187 27.06 28.45 -46.21
N TYR A 188 25.74 28.38 -46.16
CA TYR A 188 24.86 28.79 -47.25
C TYR A 188 25.03 30.28 -47.60
N GLU A 189 24.99 31.19 -46.62
CA GLU A 189 25.17 32.63 -46.87
C GLU A 189 26.58 32.94 -47.43
N SER A 190 27.62 32.20 -47.01
CA SER A 190 28.98 32.36 -47.56
C SER A 190 29.07 31.90 -49.02
N VAL A 191 28.44 30.77 -49.36
CA VAL A 191 28.35 30.26 -50.73
C VAL A 191 27.52 31.21 -51.60
N GLU A 192 26.39 31.70 -51.09
CA GLU A 192 25.54 32.69 -51.77
C GLU A 192 26.29 33.99 -52.07
N GLY A 193 27.09 34.46 -51.12
CA GLY A 193 27.93 35.66 -51.28
C GLY A 193 29.01 35.50 -52.35
N ILE A 194 29.63 34.32 -52.45
CA ILE A 194 30.62 34.00 -53.50
C ILE A 194 29.92 33.87 -54.86
N LEU A 195 28.72 33.30 -54.89
CA LEU A 195 28.00 32.96 -56.13
C LEU A 195 27.09 34.08 -56.66
N GLY A 196 27.02 35.21 -55.96
CA GLY A 196 26.33 36.42 -56.44
C GLY A 196 24.80 36.38 -56.36
N GLY A 197 24.21 35.52 -55.52
CA GLY A 197 22.78 35.50 -55.23
C GLY A 197 22.13 34.12 -55.18
N PRO A 198 20.82 34.04 -54.87
CA PRO A 198 20.13 32.77 -54.63
C PRO A 198 19.86 31.97 -55.91
N LEU A 199 19.73 32.64 -57.06
CA LEU A 199 19.44 31.99 -58.35
C LEU A 199 20.64 31.17 -58.87
N SER A 200 21.86 31.59 -58.58
CA SER A 200 23.06 30.87 -58.99
C SER A 200 23.24 29.58 -58.19
N ILE A 201 22.84 29.56 -56.91
CA ILE A 201 22.88 28.34 -56.08
C ILE A 201 21.93 27.28 -56.66
N VAL A 202 20.70 27.66 -57.00
CA VAL A 202 19.72 26.74 -57.60
C VAL A 202 20.23 26.16 -58.92
N LEU A 203 20.90 26.98 -59.75
CA LEU A 203 21.49 26.53 -61.01
C LEU A 203 22.68 25.57 -60.81
N VAL A 204 23.54 25.80 -59.82
CA VAL A 204 24.66 24.91 -59.51
C VAL A 204 24.18 23.59 -58.94
N VAL A 205 23.22 23.60 -58.01
CA VAL A 205 22.61 22.38 -57.47
C VAL A 205 21.96 21.56 -58.59
N PHE A 206 21.20 22.21 -59.47
CA PHE A 206 20.57 21.56 -60.62
C PHE A 206 21.58 20.96 -61.60
N MET A 207 22.69 21.65 -61.87
CA MET A 207 23.78 21.12 -62.72
C MET A 207 24.47 19.90 -62.10
N VAL A 208 24.65 19.89 -60.78
CA VAL A 208 25.22 18.75 -60.06
C VAL A 208 24.25 17.56 -60.07
N ASP A 209 22.96 17.77 -59.84
CA ASP A 209 21.95 16.69 -59.89
C ASP A 209 21.82 16.06 -61.29
N VAL A 210 21.92 16.87 -62.34
CA VAL A 210 21.95 16.39 -63.73
C VAL A 210 23.23 15.61 -64.03
N TYR A 211 24.37 16.04 -63.49
CA TYR A 211 25.66 15.36 -63.66
C TYR A 211 25.71 14.01 -62.93
N PHE A 212 25.04 13.87 -61.78
CA PHE A 212 24.97 12.63 -61.00
C PHE A 212 23.76 11.74 -61.36
N GLU A 213 23.07 12.00 -62.48
CA GLU A 213 21.91 11.21 -62.95
C GLU A 213 20.81 11.01 -61.88
N PHE A 214 20.57 12.00 -61.02
CA PHE A 214 19.50 11.95 -60.01
C PHE A 214 19.55 10.74 -59.05
N VAL A 215 20.74 10.35 -58.60
CA VAL A 215 20.87 9.38 -57.50
C VAL A 215 20.10 9.87 -56.26
N TRP A 216 19.36 8.98 -55.61
CA TRP A 216 18.48 9.29 -54.48
C TRP A 216 19.19 10.04 -53.34
N GLU A 217 20.45 9.69 -53.06
CA GLU A 217 21.30 10.40 -52.10
C GLU A 217 21.56 11.86 -52.51
N SER A 218 21.88 12.12 -53.79
CA SER A 218 22.09 13.48 -54.32
C SER A 218 20.82 14.32 -54.20
N CYS A 219 19.68 13.75 -54.60
CA CYS A 219 18.38 14.42 -54.49
C CYS A 219 18.06 14.81 -53.03
N TYR A 220 18.41 13.98 -52.04
CA TYR A 220 18.18 14.29 -50.63
C TYR A 220 19.03 15.47 -50.15
N TRP A 221 20.32 15.51 -50.53
CA TRP A 221 21.20 16.63 -50.22
C TRP A 221 20.74 17.93 -50.90
N SER A 222 20.32 17.86 -52.16
CA SER A 222 19.81 19.00 -52.93
C SER A 222 18.52 19.58 -52.33
N VAL A 223 17.57 18.72 -51.94
CA VAL A 223 16.35 19.14 -51.21
C VAL A 223 16.72 19.78 -49.87
N THR A 224 17.70 19.23 -49.14
CA THR A 224 18.14 19.79 -47.86
C THR A 224 18.74 21.19 -48.03
N VAL A 225 19.59 21.41 -49.04
CA VAL A 225 20.17 22.73 -49.36
C VAL A 225 19.08 23.74 -49.74
N LEU A 226 18.10 23.33 -50.55
CA LEU A 226 16.96 24.17 -50.93
C LEU A 226 16.08 24.54 -49.74
N VAL A 227 15.77 23.59 -48.85
CA VAL A 227 14.96 23.84 -47.63
C VAL A 227 15.68 24.78 -46.67
N VAL A 228 17.00 24.62 -46.48
CA VAL A 228 17.82 25.54 -45.67
C VAL A 228 17.85 26.95 -46.29
N GLY A 229 17.95 27.05 -47.62
CA GLY A 229 17.87 28.32 -48.35
C GLY A 229 16.51 29.01 -48.19
N CYS A 230 15.41 28.28 -48.36
CA CYS A 230 14.05 28.78 -48.13
C CYS A 230 13.85 29.25 -46.68
N TYR A 231 14.37 28.50 -45.70
CA TYR A 231 14.31 28.85 -44.29
C TYR A 231 15.10 30.14 -43.98
N SER A 232 16.34 30.26 -44.50
CA SER A 232 17.18 31.46 -44.36
C SER A 232 16.51 32.72 -44.92
N HIS A 233 15.96 32.63 -46.13
CA HIS A 233 15.29 33.74 -46.81
C HIS A 233 13.95 34.10 -46.15
N GLY A 234 13.19 33.10 -45.70
CA GLY A 234 11.95 33.28 -44.92
C GLY A 234 12.21 33.97 -43.58
N LEU A 235 13.32 33.63 -42.91
CA LEU A 235 13.71 34.29 -41.66
C LEU A 235 14.16 35.74 -41.90
N ARG A 236 14.92 36.01 -42.97
CA ARG A 236 15.29 37.40 -43.36
C ARG A 236 14.04 38.23 -43.64
N TYR A 237 13.07 37.70 -44.39
CA TYR A 237 11.80 38.37 -44.65
C TYR A 237 11.00 38.62 -43.36
N TYR A 238 10.94 37.64 -42.47
CA TYR A 238 10.30 37.79 -41.16
C TYR A 238 10.97 38.86 -40.29
N TRP A 239 12.31 38.95 -40.31
CA TRP A 239 13.05 39.98 -39.59
C TRP A 239 12.85 41.39 -40.18
N THR A 240 12.80 41.51 -41.52
CA THR A 240 12.51 42.80 -42.18
C THR A 240 11.06 43.26 -41.99
N CYS A 241 10.12 42.32 -41.85
CA CYS A 241 8.71 42.61 -41.62
C CYS A 241 8.32 42.70 -40.14
N ARG A 242 9.27 42.52 -39.20
CA ARG A 242 8.96 42.57 -37.77
C ARG A 242 8.58 44.01 -37.38
N PRO A 243 7.35 44.31 -36.95
CA PRO A 243 7.02 45.65 -36.45
C PRO A 243 7.86 45.91 -35.20
N SER A 244 8.55 47.05 -35.19
CA SER A 244 9.35 47.51 -34.06
C SER A 244 8.42 47.71 -32.85
N ARG A 245 8.23 46.66 -32.04
CA ARG A 245 7.59 46.80 -30.72
C ARG A 245 8.60 47.55 -29.85
N ARG A 246 8.51 48.89 -29.88
CA ARG A 246 8.99 49.74 -28.79
C ARG A 246 8.48 49.14 -27.50
N THR A 247 9.39 48.65 -26.68
CA THR A 247 9.21 48.49 -25.23
C THR A 247 8.86 49.87 -24.65
N GLY A 248 7.57 50.20 -24.68
CA GLY A 248 6.99 51.21 -23.81
C GLY A 248 6.86 50.65 -22.40
N LEU A 249 7.99 50.45 -21.72
CA LEU A 249 8.00 50.23 -20.28
C LEU A 249 7.88 51.62 -19.64
N GLY A 250 6.64 52.05 -19.43
CA GLY A 250 6.35 53.22 -18.61
C GLY A 250 6.76 52.94 -17.17
N SER A 251 7.95 53.38 -16.76
CA SER A 251 8.28 53.49 -15.34
C SER A 251 7.56 54.72 -14.79
N ASN A 252 6.42 54.48 -14.15
CA ASN A 252 5.82 55.37 -13.18
C ASN A 252 6.78 55.48 -11.98
N VAL A 253 7.76 56.38 -12.05
CA VAL A 253 8.48 56.85 -10.86
C VAL A 253 7.62 57.92 -10.22
N LYS A 254 6.88 57.53 -9.18
CA LYS A 254 6.21 58.45 -8.25
C LYS A 254 7.25 59.43 -7.70
N LYS A 255 7.11 60.70 -8.05
CA LYS A 255 7.51 61.83 -7.21
C LYS A 255 6.47 61.98 -6.09
N GLY A 256 6.92 62.11 -4.84
CA GLY A 256 6.09 62.57 -3.74
C GLY A 256 6.43 61.87 -2.42
N GLY A 257 7.17 62.56 -1.56
CA GLY A 257 7.47 62.10 -0.20
C GLY A 257 8.74 62.72 0.40
N LEU A 258 8.91 64.03 0.25
CA LEU A 258 9.66 64.81 1.25
C LEU A 258 8.72 64.90 2.45
N ASP A 259 9.16 64.46 3.62
CA ASP A 259 8.89 65.04 4.95
C ASP A 259 9.20 64.03 6.07
N SER A 260 9.88 64.54 7.09
CA SER A 260 10.21 63.92 8.39
C SER A 260 11.61 63.30 8.52
N LEU A 261 12.59 64.20 8.58
CA LEU A 261 13.75 64.07 9.45
C LEU A 261 14.15 65.50 9.84
N ASP A 262 13.60 65.99 10.95
CA ASP A 262 14.20 66.96 11.88
C ASP A 262 13.21 67.26 13.03
N ALA A 263 13.75 67.25 14.25
CA ALA A 263 13.15 67.42 15.59
C ALA A 263 12.56 66.17 16.28
#